data_AF-A0A7D8YCY3-F1
#
_entry.id   AF-A0A7D8YCY3-F1
#
_cell.length_a   1.000
_cell.length_b   1.000
_cell.length_c   1.000
_cell.angle_alpha   90.00
_cell.angle_beta   90.00
_cell.angle_gamma   90.00
#
_symmetry.space_group_name_H-M   'P 1'
#
loop_
_entity.id
_entity.type
_entity.pdbx_description
1 polymer ?
#
loop_
_entity_poly.entity_id
_entity_poly.type
_entity_poly.pdbx_seq_one_letter_code
_entity_poly.pdbx_strand_id
1 'polypeptide(L)'
;MRTIAILVAGAALAAAPAAFADLEDDFAIGFTGSTGNLAVEFNFDEIAPLSFVSTAGFTGWISDDPGFANIVEDEADEDFFALAGPSSLGQANIAIRIVSVDPGFRVVDPLGFNPISGEPVGYVNPGEFFTLGVPNFDDHPFWTVDVNDWDGSTLEFGVSFQVIDLNEVYGDSEVYSAVFAIPSPGTSGLIALAGLVATRRRRF
;
A
#
# COMPACT_ATOMS: atom_id res chain seq x y z
N MET A 1 -30.17 42.72 -40.94
CA MET A 1 -29.45 41.58 -40.35
C MET A 1 -28.54 42.10 -39.26
N ARG A 2 -28.81 41.75 -37.99
CA ARG A 2 -27.99 42.17 -36.84
C ARG A 2 -27.18 40.95 -36.39
N THR A 3 -25.86 41.06 -36.50
CA THR A 3 -24.91 40.03 -36.06
C THR A 3 -24.70 40.19 -34.56
N ILE A 4 -24.99 39.14 -33.79
CA ILE A 4 -24.75 39.06 -32.35
C ILE A 4 -23.41 38.35 -32.17
N ALA A 5 -22.42 39.05 -31.64
CA ALA A 5 -21.14 38.47 -31.24
C ALA A 5 -21.27 37.90 -29.83
N ILE A 6 -21.13 36.58 -29.71
CA ILE A 6 -21.09 35.89 -28.41
C ILE A 6 -19.64 35.91 -27.94
N LEU A 7 -19.39 36.61 -26.84
CA LEU A 7 -18.11 36.61 -26.14
C LEU A 7 -18.07 35.38 -25.23
N VAL A 8 -17.24 34.39 -25.58
CA VAL A 8 -16.96 33.24 -24.69
C VAL A 8 -15.81 33.65 -23.78
N ALA A 9 -16.13 33.99 -22.54
CA ALA A 9 -15.13 34.19 -21.49
C ALA A 9 -14.70 32.82 -20.98
N GLY A 10 -13.49 32.39 -21.35
CA GLY A 10 -12.86 31.20 -20.80
C GLY A 10 -12.38 31.47 -19.38
N ALA A 11 -13.00 30.81 -18.40
CA ALA A 11 -12.48 30.79 -17.03
C ALA A 11 -11.26 29.85 -17.00
N ALA A 12 -10.09 30.39 -16.69
CA ALA A 12 -8.93 29.58 -16.34
C ALA A 12 -9.17 29.02 -14.93
N LEU A 13 -9.44 27.72 -14.83
CA LEU A 13 -9.37 27.01 -13.57
C LEU A 13 -7.90 26.94 -13.17
N ALA A 14 -7.55 27.64 -12.10
CA ALA A 14 -6.29 27.42 -11.42
C ALA A 14 -6.42 26.08 -10.68
N ALA A 15 -5.60 25.10 -11.04
CA ALA A 15 -5.41 23.91 -10.22
C ALA A 15 -4.81 24.37 -8.89
N ALA A 16 -5.54 24.18 -7.79
CA ALA A 16 -4.95 24.29 -6.47
C ALA A 16 -3.97 23.12 -6.29
N PRO A 17 -2.83 23.32 -5.61
CA PRO A 17 -2.02 22.19 -5.20
C PRO A 17 -2.84 21.37 -4.19
N ALA A 18 -3.08 20.10 -4.55
CA ALA A 18 -3.57 19.06 -3.66
C ALA A 18 -2.73 19.04 -2.38
N ALA A 19 -3.39 19.14 -1.24
CA ALA A 19 -2.75 18.95 0.05
C ALA A 19 -2.89 17.48 0.40
N PHE A 20 -1.86 16.69 0.11
CA PHE A 20 -1.79 15.28 0.50
C PHE A 20 -1.92 15.18 2.02
N ALA A 21 -2.92 14.43 2.50
CA ALA A 21 -2.88 13.91 3.86
C ALA A 21 -1.60 13.07 3.99
N ASP A 22 -0.78 13.41 5.00
CA ASP A 22 0.52 12.80 5.26
C ASP A 22 0.34 11.38 5.86
N LEU A 23 -0.10 10.45 5.01
CA LEU A 23 -0.15 9.01 5.22
C LEU A 23 1.12 8.38 4.64
N GLU A 24 2.26 9.08 4.81
CA GLU A 24 3.44 9.18 3.93
C GLU A 24 3.88 7.92 3.15
N ASP A 25 3.59 6.71 3.63
CA ASP A 25 3.93 5.43 2.99
C ASP A 25 2.81 4.35 2.98
N ASP A 26 1.56 4.63 3.39
CA ASP A 26 0.47 3.63 3.49
C ASP A 26 -0.59 3.75 2.38
N PHE A 27 -1.29 2.65 2.10
CA PHE A 27 -2.49 2.68 1.26
C PHE A 27 -3.63 3.41 1.99
N ALA A 28 -3.86 4.66 1.60
CA ALA A 28 -4.90 5.52 2.14
C ALA A 28 -6.28 5.05 1.67
N ILE A 29 -7.16 4.64 2.58
CA ILE A 29 -8.50 4.12 2.26
C ILE A 29 -9.58 5.15 2.62
N GLY A 30 -10.37 5.48 1.60
CA GLY A 30 -11.57 6.30 1.69
C GLY A 30 -12.67 5.78 0.76
N PHE A 31 -13.59 6.66 0.40
CA PHE A 31 -14.60 6.38 -0.63
C PHE A 31 -14.76 7.55 -1.60
N THR A 32 -15.14 7.23 -2.83
CA THR A 32 -15.42 8.23 -3.86
C THR A 32 -16.84 8.77 -3.69
N GLY A 33 -17.00 10.08 -3.48
CA GLY A 33 -18.29 10.70 -3.18
C GLY A 33 -19.34 10.55 -4.29
N SER A 34 -18.90 10.63 -5.55
CA SER A 34 -19.80 10.54 -6.71
C SER A 34 -20.29 9.12 -7.02
N THR A 35 -19.53 8.08 -6.66
CA THR A 35 -19.86 6.67 -6.95
C THR A 35 -20.32 5.90 -5.72
N GLY A 36 -19.91 6.32 -4.52
CA GLY A 36 -20.11 5.56 -3.28
C GLY A 36 -19.24 4.31 -3.17
N ASN A 37 -18.25 4.14 -4.05
CA ASN A 37 -17.32 3.01 -4.00
C ASN A 37 -16.12 3.35 -3.10
N LEU A 38 -15.56 2.32 -2.47
CA LEU A 38 -14.26 2.40 -1.82
C LEU A 38 -13.18 2.80 -2.84
N ALA A 39 -12.18 3.52 -2.36
CA ALA A 39 -11.04 3.94 -3.18
C ALA A 39 -9.75 3.93 -2.34
N VAL A 40 -8.64 3.80 -3.04
CA VAL A 40 -7.29 3.88 -2.47
C VAL A 40 -6.53 5.01 -3.13
N GLU A 41 -5.91 5.84 -2.30
CA GLU A 41 -4.91 6.82 -2.74
C GLU A 41 -3.53 6.32 -2.31
N PHE A 42 -2.61 6.23 -3.27
CA PHE A 42 -1.24 5.79 -3.05
C PHE A 42 -0.36 6.12 -4.27
N ASN A 43 0.94 6.31 -4.05
CA ASN A 43 1.90 6.42 -5.14
C ASN A 43 2.29 5.02 -5.69
N PHE A 44 1.44 4.45 -6.54
CA PHE A 44 1.69 3.10 -7.10
C PHE A 44 2.90 2.99 -8.04
N ASP A 45 3.54 4.11 -8.40
CA ASP A 45 4.81 4.12 -9.14
C ASP A 45 6.03 3.87 -8.22
N GLU A 46 5.83 3.90 -6.90
CA GLU A 46 6.85 3.60 -5.92
C GLU A 46 7.01 2.10 -5.69
N ILE A 47 8.27 1.66 -5.60
CA ILE A 47 8.62 0.26 -5.35
C ILE A 47 9.05 0.12 -3.90
N ALA A 48 8.23 -0.58 -3.11
CA ALA A 48 8.49 -0.79 -1.69
C ALA A 48 9.66 -1.76 -1.46
N PRO A 49 10.69 -1.40 -0.67
CA PRO A 49 11.83 -2.28 -0.43
C PRO A 49 11.49 -3.37 0.58
N LEU A 50 11.96 -4.60 0.32
CA LEU A 50 11.92 -5.68 1.30
C LEU A 50 13.26 -5.80 2.06
N SER A 51 13.19 -6.11 3.35
CA SER A 51 14.37 -6.28 4.21
C SER A 51 14.67 -7.75 4.48
N PHE A 52 15.93 -8.16 4.39
CA PHE A 52 16.32 -9.53 4.70
C PHE A 52 16.26 -9.79 6.21
N VAL A 53 15.59 -10.87 6.61
CA VAL A 53 15.48 -11.33 7.99
C VAL A 53 15.69 -12.84 8.05
N SER A 54 16.31 -13.31 9.14
CA SER A 54 16.42 -14.74 9.46
C SER A 54 16.06 -14.95 10.93
N THR A 55 14.97 -15.68 11.15
CA THR A 55 14.46 -16.12 12.45
C THR A 55 14.46 -17.65 12.52
N ALA A 56 13.93 -18.21 13.61
CA ALA A 56 13.81 -19.66 13.76
C ALA A 56 12.83 -20.30 12.76
N GLY A 57 11.83 -19.55 12.28
CA GLY A 57 10.72 -20.07 11.46
C GLY A 57 10.59 -19.41 10.09
N PHE A 58 11.36 -18.38 9.80
CA PHE A 58 11.34 -17.67 8.52
C PHE A 58 12.75 -17.24 8.14
N THR A 59 13.13 -17.43 6.88
CA THR A 59 14.37 -16.86 6.34
C THR A 59 14.10 -16.36 4.94
N GLY A 60 14.25 -15.06 4.73
CA GLY A 60 13.83 -14.44 3.48
C GLY A 60 13.80 -12.92 3.58
N TRP A 61 12.97 -12.30 2.75
CA TRP A 61 12.75 -10.86 2.72
C TRP A 61 11.34 -10.53 3.19
N ILE A 62 11.22 -9.46 3.97
CA ILE A 62 9.98 -9.04 4.60
C ILE A 62 9.87 -7.51 4.66
N SER A 63 8.66 -6.99 4.52
CA SER A 63 8.28 -5.62 4.86
C SER A 63 6.89 -5.64 5.51
N ASP A 64 6.64 -4.75 6.45
CA ASP A 64 5.31 -4.38 6.94
C ASP A 64 4.76 -3.13 6.24
N ASP A 65 5.54 -2.51 5.36
CA ASP A 65 5.12 -1.32 4.59
C ASP A 65 5.06 -1.60 3.08
N PRO A 66 4.12 -0.99 2.34
CA PRO A 66 3.01 -0.15 2.82
C PRO A 66 1.97 -0.92 3.65
N GLY A 67 1.42 -0.28 4.68
CA GLY A 67 0.25 -0.72 5.43
C GLY A 67 -1.07 -0.22 4.82
N PHE A 68 -2.16 -0.36 5.56
CA PHE A 68 -3.47 0.16 5.17
C PHE A 68 -4.05 1.03 6.28
N ALA A 69 -4.32 2.29 5.95
CA ALA A 69 -4.82 3.28 6.90
C ALA A 69 -6.07 3.97 6.35
N ASN A 70 -7.01 4.29 7.22
CA ASN A 70 -8.16 5.11 6.83
C ASN A 70 -7.76 6.59 6.75
N ILE A 71 -8.16 7.29 5.68
CA ILE A 71 -8.01 8.76 5.63
C ILE A 71 -8.82 9.42 6.73
N VAL A 72 -8.25 10.48 7.31
CA VAL A 72 -8.84 11.18 8.46
C VAL A 72 -9.57 12.45 8.05
N GLU A 73 -9.15 13.08 6.94
CA GLU A 73 -9.72 14.32 6.43
C GLU A 73 -10.36 14.08 5.06
N ASP A 74 -11.48 14.76 4.81
CA ASP A 74 -12.15 14.72 3.51
C ASP A 74 -11.40 15.61 2.51
N GLU A 75 -11.16 15.06 1.32
CA GLU A 75 -10.53 15.73 0.18
C GLU A 75 -11.59 15.96 -0.91
N ALA A 76 -12.55 16.83 -0.58
CA ALA A 76 -13.74 17.05 -1.39
C ALA A 76 -13.46 17.57 -2.81
N ASP A 77 -12.31 18.19 -3.04
CA ASP A 77 -11.85 18.61 -4.36
C ASP A 77 -11.35 17.46 -5.23
N GLU A 78 -10.98 16.33 -4.61
CA GLU A 78 -10.58 15.09 -5.27
C GLU A 78 -11.69 14.05 -5.33
N ASP A 79 -12.88 14.39 -4.81
CA ASP A 79 -14.01 13.48 -4.63
C ASP A 79 -13.66 12.28 -3.72
N PHE A 80 -12.71 12.43 -2.80
CA PHE A 80 -12.21 11.40 -1.91
C PHE A 80 -12.54 11.75 -0.45
N PHE A 81 -13.26 10.87 0.23
CA PHE A 81 -13.86 11.18 1.53
C PHE A 81 -13.50 10.12 2.57
N ALA A 82 -13.37 10.56 3.82
CA ALA A 82 -13.07 9.68 4.93
C ALA A 82 -14.21 8.70 5.16
N LEU A 83 -13.87 7.44 5.46
CA LEU A 83 -14.85 6.46 5.89
C LEU A 83 -15.47 6.92 7.21
N ALA A 84 -16.64 7.54 7.14
CA ALA A 84 -17.32 8.00 8.34
C ALA A 84 -17.69 6.79 9.22
N GLY A 85 -17.22 6.81 10.48
CA GLY A 85 -17.76 5.95 11.55
C GLY A 85 -19.30 6.10 11.65
N PRO A 86 -19.98 5.23 12.42
CA PRO A 86 -21.38 4.85 12.22
C PRO A 86 -22.25 6.00 11.69
N SER A 87 -22.50 5.97 10.39
CA SER A 87 -23.32 6.99 9.72
C SER A 87 -24.77 6.51 9.67
N SER A 88 -25.67 7.37 9.18
CA SER A 88 -27.05 6.97 8.87
C SER A 88 -27.15 5.85 7.82
N LEU A 89 -26.04 5.49 7.15
CA LEU A 89 -25.95 4.41 6.17
C LEU A 89 -25.54 3.06 6.79
N GLY A 90 -25.04 3.04 8.03
CA GLY A 90 -24.53 1.83 8.69
C GLY A 90 -23.08 1.97 9.16
N GLN A 91 -22.52 0.87 9.68
CA GLN A 91 -21.10 0.77 10.04
C GLN A 91 -20.42 -0.14 9.01
N ALA A 92 -19.47 0.40 8.23
CA ALA A 92 -18.67 -0.39 7.30
C ALA A 92 -17.73 -1.36 8.06
N ASN A 93 -17.39 -2.46 7.40
CA ASN A 93 -16.40 -3.42 7.89
C ASN A 93 -15.45 -3.77 6.73
N ILE A 94 -14.28 -3.15 6.75
CA ILE A 94 -13.34 -3.12 5.63
C ILE A 94 -12.46 -4.37 5.65
N ALA A 95 -12.24 -4.93 4.47
CA ALA A 95 -11.31 -6.02 4.23
C ALA A 95 -10.52 -5.79 2.94
N ILE A 96 -9.33 -6.40 2.87
CA ILE A 96 -8.47 -6.40 1.69
C ILE A 96 -8.51 -7.78 1.06
N ARG A 97 -9.11 -7.86 -0.13
CA ARG A 97 -9.14 -9.08 -0.96
C ARG A 97 -7.88 -9.13 -1.82
N ILE A 98 -7.10 -10.19 -1.70
CA ILE A 98 -5.95 -10.42 -2.58
C ILE A 98 -6.47 -10.99 -3.90
N VAL A 99 -6.15 -10.32 -5.01
CA VAL A 99 -6.59 -10.70 -6.36
C VAL A 99 -5.54 -11.58 -7.02
N SER A 100 -4.26 -11.21 -6.91
CA SER A 100 -3.13 -11.98 -7.43
C SER A 100 -1.84 -11.64 -6.70
N VAL A 101 -0.91 -12.59 -6.67
CA VAL A 101 0.47 -12.40 -6.20
C VAL A 101 1.42 -13.06 -7.19
N ASP A 102 2.60 -12.47 -7.37
CA ASP A 102 3.65 -13.10 -8.18
C ASP A 102 4.19 -14.39 -7.52
N PRO A 103 4.70 -15.34 -8.32
CA PRO A 103 5.29 -16.56 -7.79
C PRO A 103 6.42 -16.28 -6.78
N GLY A 104 6.33 -16.93 -5.61
CA GLY A 104 7.30 -16.77 -4.52
C GLY A 104 7.01 -15.61 -3.57
N PHE A 105 6.08 -14.71 -3.93
CA PHE A 105 5.59 -13.65 -3.05
C PHE A 105 4.40 -14.14 -2.21
N ARG A 106 4.36 -13.76 -0.93
CA ARG A 106 3.30 -14.14 0.00
C ARG A 106 2.86 -12.96 0.83
N VAL A 107 1.55 -12.84 1.01
CA VAL A 107 0.93 -11.91 1.95
C VAL A 107 0.64 -12.66 3.24
N VAL A 108 1.16 -12.17 4.36
CA VAL A 108 0.88 -12.68 5.70
C VAL A 108 -0.15 -11.76 6.34
N ASP A 109 -1.15 -12.38 6.96
CA ASP A 109 -2.21 -11.68 7.68
C ASP A 109 -1.63 -10.69 8.72
N PRO A 110 -2.25 -9.52 8.98
CA PRO A 110 -1.80 -8.58 10.01
C PRO A 110 -1.63 -9.17 11.42
N LEU A 111 -2.26 -10.31 11.72
CA LEU A 111 -1.97 -11.09 12.94
C LEU A 111 -0.50 -11.53 13.04
N GLY A 112 0.23 -11.50 11.92
CA GLY A 112 1.67 -11.48 11.85
C GLY A 112 2.33 -12.84 12.06
N PHE A 113 3.38 -12.84 12.86
CA PHE A 113 4.25 -14.00 13.11
C PHE A 113 4.05 -14.51 14.53
N ASN A 114 4.13 -15.82 14.70
CA ASN A 114 4.13 -16.45 16.00
C ASN A 114 5.40 -15.98 16.77
N PRO A 115 5.26 -15.33 17.95
CA PRO A 115 6.40 -14.75 18.65
C PRO A 115 7.39 -15.79 19.21
N ILE A 116 7.00 -17.07 19.23
CA ILE A 116 7.83 -18.18 19.74
C ILE A 116 8.51 -18.90 18.57
N SER A 117 7.75 -19.31 17.54
CA SER A 117 8.34 -20.05 16.41
C SER A 117 8.96 -19.15 15.35
N GLY A 118 8.53 -17.89 15.25
CA GLY A 118 8.92 -16.98 14.17
C GLY A 118 8.33 -17.36 12.81
N GLU A 119 7.33 -18.26 12.78
CA GLU A 119 6.60 -18.65 11.58
C GLU A 119 5.39 -17.72 11.37
N PRO A 120 4.98 -17.45 10.11
CA PRO A 120 3.73 -16.75 9.81
C PRO A 120 2.52 -17.44 10.47
N VAL A 121 1.63 -16.67 11.08
CA VAL A 121 0.40 -17.19 11.71
C VAL A 121 -0.63 -17.60 10.65
N GLY A 122 -0.61 -16.95 9.48
CA GLY A 122 -1.46 -17.27 8.35
C GLY A 122 -1.00 -16.56 7.08
N TYR A 123 -1.23 -17.20 5.93
CA TYR A 123 -1.07 -16.59 4.62
C TYR A 123 -2.44 -16.25 4.04
N VAL A 124 -2.49 -15.16 3.26
CA VAL A 124 -3.68 -14.76 2.52
C VAL A 124 -3.43 -15.05 1.04
N ASN A 125 -4.13 -16.04 0.50
CA ASN A 125 -3.96 -16.47 -0.89
C ASN A 125 -4.83 -15.63 -1.85
N PRO A 126 -4.54 -15.65 -3.17
CA PRO A 126 -5.43 -15.08 -4.16
C PRO A 126 -6.87 -15.60 -4.04
N GLY A 127 -7.84 -14.69 -4.00
CA GLY A 127 -9.26 -14.93 -3.74
C GLY A 127 -9.67 -14.87 -2.26
N GLU A 128 -8.71 -14.89 -1.34
CA GLU A 128 -8.94 -14.71 0.10
C GLU A 128 -8.80 -13.24 0.50
N PHE A 129 -9.14 -12.92 1.75
CA PHE A 129 -9.04 -11.58 2.32
C PHE A 129 -8.63 -11.61 3.79
N PHE A 130 -8.05 -10.51 4.25
CA PHE A 130 -7.90 -10.19 5.67
C PHE A 130 -8.72 -8.95 6.02
N THR A 131 -9.14 -8.81 7.27
CA THR A 131 -10.00 -7.71 7.72
C THR A 131 -9.18 -6.61 8.36
N LEU A 132 -9.44 -5.36 7.97
CA LEU A 132 -8.99 -4.16 8.68
C LEU A 132 -10.00 -3.75 9.76
N GLY A 133 -11.27 -4.17 9.60
CA GLY A 133 -12.32 -3.93 10.58
C GLY A 133 -13.07 -2.63 10.34
N VAL A 134 -13.49 -1.98 11.42
CA VAL A 134 -14.28 -0.74 11.36
C VAL A 134 -13.35 0.46 11.12
N PRO A 135 -13.81 1.53 10.43
CA PRO A 135 -13.00 2.73 10.18
C PRO A 135 -12.28 3.29 11.42
N ASN A 136 -11.16 3.99 11.22
CA ASN A 136 -10.05 4.23 12.16
C ASN A 136 -9.11 3.02 12.36
N PHE A 137 -8.93 2.20 11.33
CA PHE A 137 -7.90 1.16 11.29
C PHE A 137 -6.57 1.74 10.78
N ASP A 138 -5.51 1.07 11.20
CA ASP A 138 -4.12 1.27 10.80
C ASP A 138 -3.44 -0.09 11.00
N ASP A 139 -3.53 -0.93 9.97
CA ASP A 139 -3.14 -2.34 10.03
C ASP A 139 -2.19 -2.68 8.88
N HIS A 140 -1.13 -3.41 9.23
CA HIS A 140 -0.05 -3.74 8.32
C HIS A 140 0.01 -5.26 8.11
N PRO A 141 -0.28 -5.78 6.90
CA PRO A 141 0.10 -7.15 6.58
C PRO A 141 1.63 -7.23 6.45
N PHE A 142 2.17 -8.45 6.42
CA PHE A 142 3.56 -8.61 6.03
C PHE A 142 3.67 -9.10 4.59
N TRP A 143 4.48 -8.38 3.82
CA TRP A 143 4.87 -8.67 2.46
C TRP A 143 6.14 -9.51 2.47
N THR A 144 6.10 -10.75 1.98
CA THR A 144 7.19 -11.70 2.21
C THR A 144 7.63 -12.47 0.98
N VAL A 145 8.92 -12.78 0.94
CA VAL A 145 9.54 -13.77 0.03
C VAL A 145 10.40 -14.69 0.88
N ASP A 146 10.01 -15.94 1.05
CA ASP A 146 10.85 -16.94 1.71
C ASP A 146 11.98 -17.39 0.76
N VAL A 147 13.18 -17.60 1.29
CA VAL A 147 14.34 -18.03 0.50
C VAL A 147 14.11 -19.36 -0.21
N ASN A 148 13.23 -20.22 0.32
CA ASN A 148 12.91 -21.52 -0.27
C ASN A 148 11.90 -21.41 -1.43
N ASP A 149 11.16 -20.29 -1.52
CA ASP A 149 10.22 -20.01 -2.60
C ASP A 149 10.80 -19.09 -3.67
N TRP A 150 11.96 -18.48 -3.39
CA TRP A 150 12.66 -17.59 -4.30
C TRP A 150 13.46 -18.33 -5.37
N ASP A 151 13.34 -17.93 -6.64
CA ASP A 151 14.04 -18.55 -7.77
C ASP A 151 15.54 -18.15 -7.90
N GLY A 152 16.01 -17.23 -7.05
CA GLY A 152 17.38 -16.74 -7.05
C GLY A 152 17.65 -15.58 -8.03
N SER A 153 16.66 -15.15 -8.81
CA SER A 153 16.83 -14.17 -9.90
C SER A 153 15.76 -13.08 -9.97
N THR A 154 14.55 -13.36 -9.51
CA THR A 154 13.45 -12.39 -9.46
C THR A 154 13.71 -11.38 -8.35
N LEU A 155 13.75 -10.08 -8.68
CA LEU A 155 14.06 -9.03 -7.70
C LEU A 155 12.87 -8.11 -7.41
N GLU A 156 11.81 -8.21 -8.20
CA GLU A 156 10.59 -7.41 -8.08
C GLU A 156 9.39 -8.35 -8.06
N PHE A 157 8.41 -8.06 -7.20
CA PHE A 157 7.23 -8.88 -6.97
C PHE A 157 5.99 -8.01 -6.93
N GLY A 158 5.01 -8.33 -7.77
CA GLY A 158 3.70 -7.70 -7.81
C GLY A 158 2.69 -8.37 -6.88
N VAL A 159 1.82 -7.55 -6.31
CA VAL A 159 0.55 -7.96 -5.69
C VAL A 159 -0.56 -7.10 -6.27
N SER A 160 -1.73 -7.69 -6.47
CA SER A 160 -2.95 -6.94 -6.77
C SER A 160 -4.01 -7.24 -5.74
N PHE A 161 -4.75 -6.20 -5.34
CA PHE A 161 -5.74 -6.28 -4.28
C PHE A 161 -6.95 -5.40 -4.58
N GLN A 162 -8.03 -5.66 -3.84
CA GLN A 162 -9.27 -4.90 -3.88
C GLN A 162 -9.74 -4.64 -2.45
N VAL A 163 -10.09 -3.40 -2.12
CA VAL A 163 -10.77 -3.04 -0.87
C VAL A 163 -12.26 -3.35 -1.01
N ILE A 164 -12.81 -4.06 -0.03
CA ILE A 164 -14.22 -4.47 0.02
C ILE A 164 -14.84 -4.09 1.37
N ASP A 165 -16.16 -3.86 1.37
CA ASP A 165 -16.94 -3.66 2.59
C ASP A 165 -17.83 -4.88 2.83
N LEU A 166 -17.55 -5.61 3.90
CA LEU A 166 -18.29 -6.82 4.27
C LEU A 166 -19.74 -6.53 4.71
N ASN A 167 -20.06 -5.26 4.99
CA ASN A 167 -21.41 -4.82 5.36
C ASN A 167 -22.15 -4.09 4.22
N GLU A 168 -21.55 -3.99 3.03
CA GLU A 168 -22.15 -3.40 1.83
C GLU A 168 -22.66 -1.94 2.03
N VAL A 169 -22.03 -1.16 2.92
CA VAL A 169 -22.29 0.28 3.07
C VAL A 169 -21.70 1.04 1.89
N TYR A 170 -20.50 0.64 1.46
CA TYR A 170 -19.81 1.16 0.27
C TYR A 170 -19.71 0.08 -0.82
N GLY A 171 -19.62 0.51 -2.08
CA GLY A 171 -19.29 -0.39 -3.19
C GLY A 171 -17.84 -0.84 -3.15
N ASP A 172 -17.53 -2.01 -3.70
CA ASP A 172 -16.14 -2.49 -3.85
C ASP A 172 -15.31 -1.48 -4.65
N SER A 173 -14.03 -1.35 -4.28
CA SER A 173 -13.06 -0.56 -5.04
C SER A 173 -12.68 -1.22 -6.37
N GLU A 174 -11.91 -0.51 -7.21
CA GLU A 174 -11.20 -1.15 -8.32
C GLU A 174 -10.06 -2.07 -7.82
N VAL A 175 -9.37 -2.73 -8.76
CA VAL A 175 -8.21 -3.55 -8.42
C VAL A 175 -6.96 -2.68 -8.54
N TYR A 176 -6.21 -2.58 -7.45
CA TYR A 176 -4.94 -1.87 -7.38
C TYR A 176 -3.77 -2.86 -7.48
N SER A 177 -2.61 -2.38 -7.92
CA SER A 177 -1.39 -3.19 -8.03
C SER A 177 -0.21 -2.45 -7.41
N ALA A 178 0.53 -3.13 -6.53
CA ALA A 178 1.75 -2.61 -5.90
C ALA A 178 2.94 -3.53 -6.20
N VAL A 179 4.14 -2.96 -6.19
CA VAL A 179 5.39 -3.67 -6.51
C VAL A 179 6.37 -3.55 -5.34
N PHE A 180 6.99 -4.68 -5.00
CA PHE A 180 7.96 -4.82 -3.93
C PHE A 180 9.29 -5.29 -4.50
N ALA A 181 10.41 -4.84 -3.94
CA ALA A 181 11.73 -5.24 -4.43
C ALA A 181 12.66 -5.80 -3.35
N ILE A 182 13.36 -6.88 -3.71
CA ILE A 182 14.57 -7.30 -3.02
C ILE A 182 15.71 -6.33 -3.39
N PRO A 183 16.35 -5.64 -2.43
CA PRO A 183 17.43 -4.72 -2.72
C PRO A 183 18.59 -5.41 -3.45
N SER A 184 19.06 -4.82 -4.54
CA SER A 184 20.19 -5.38 -5.29
C SER A 184 21.44 -5.48 -4.38
N PRO A 185 22.24 -6.57 -4.47
CA PRO A 185 23.44 -6.72 -3.63
C PRO A 185 24.50 -5.60 -3.79
N GLY A 186 24.42 -4.82 -4.87
CA GLY A 186 25.40 -3.79 -5.23
C GLY A 186 25.32 -2.52 -4.37
N THR A 187 24.15 -2.15 -3.85
CA THR A 187 23.97 -0.91 -3.07
C THR A 187 24.54 -1.04 -1.66
N SER A 188 24.40 -2.20 -1.02
CA SER A 188 24.94 -2.44 0.34
C SER A 188 26.48 -2.55 0.35
N GLY A 189 27.09 -3.09 -0.71
CA GLY A 189 28.55 -3.24 -0.81
C GLY A 189 29.30 -1.91 -0.96
N LEU A 190 28.71 -0.92 -1.63
CA LEU A 190 29.35 0.39 -1.86
C LEU A 190 29.48 1.22 -0.58
N ILE A 191 28.53 1.14 0.34
CA ILE A 191 28.57 1.84 1.63
C ILE A 191 29.67 1.25 2.53
N ALA A 192 29.80 -0.08 2.57
CA ALA A 192 30.86 -0.74 3.34
C ALA A 192 32.27 -0.44 2.79
N LEU A 193 32.45 -0.40 1.47
CA LEU A 193 33.71 -0.03 0.83
C LEU A 193 34.07 1.45 1.03
N ALA A 194 33.10 2.37 0.97
CA ALA A 194 33.33 3.78 1.24
C ALA A 194 33.80 4.02 2.69
N GLY A 195 33.23 3.31 3.66
CA GLY A 195 33.66 3.35 5.07
C GLY A 195 35.10 2.87 5.28
N LEU A 196 35.50 1.80 4.58
CA LEU A 196 36.86 1.24 4.63
C LEU A 196 37.92 2.16 3.98
N VAL A 197 37.57 2.86 2.90
CA VAL A 197 38.48 3.82 2.24
C VAL A 197 38.65 5.09 3.08
N ALA A 198 37.58 5.57 3.72
CA ALA A 198 37.64 6.76 4.58
C ALA A 198 38.47 6.54 5.85
N THR A 199 38.38 5.36 6.47
CA THR A 199 39.18 5.00 7.65
C THR A 199 40.67 4.84 7.34
N ARG A 200 41.02 4.40 6.12
CA ARG A 200 42.41 4.25 5.70
C ARG A 200 43.12 5.59 5.44
N ARG A 201 42.38 6.65 5.09
CA ARG A 201 42.95 8.00 4.86
C ARG A 201 43.25 8.80 6.13
N ARG A 202 42.73 8.41 7.31
CA ARG A 202 43.00 9.09 8.59
C ARG A 202 44.31 8.68 9.29
N ARG A 203 45.12 7.81 8.67
CA ARG A 203 46.37 7.30 9.27
C ARG A 203 47.66 7.84 8.62
N PHE A 204 47.58 8.95 7.89
CA PHE A 204 48.74 9.68 7.39
C PHE A 204 48.69 11.13 7.82
#